data_AF-A0A9X0MF62-F1
#
_entry.id   AF-A0A9X0MF62-F1
#
_cell.length_a   1.000
_cell.length_b   1.000
_cell.length_c   1.000
_cell.angle_alpha   90.00
_cell.angle_beta   90.00
_cell.angle_gamma   90.00
#
_symmetry.space_group_name_H-M   'P 1'
#
loop_
_entity.id
_entity.type
_entity.pdbx_description
1 polymer ?
#
loop_
_entity_poly.entity_id
_entity_poly.type
_entity_poly.pdbx_seq_one_letter_code
_entity_poly.pdbx_strand_id
1 'polypeptide(L)'
;MEKILTAIIGSTVLSAVITMLYTKFFNEKNHQVKYIIEERQKWRNEIRDKLVDICTTKDLATVDKCRTFIRLRLNPNDVEDIKIINCMDNIYECMKVGSEENYLSYQEQLKYLGSILLKHDWERVKRETKFKRVSQFKLVGIIIIFSFLSQKDYNLIHPLVENTLFQALEKYYPVIEKEMVVSTVSLLVNLIISYVMINGIYRLILLIAMKCVKRGQEGGAPSVWHPICLWVSKKNNFRMTKENSSQSE
;
A
#
# COMPACT_ATOMS: atom_id res chain seq x y z
N MET A 1 -33.86 6.24 26.25
CA MET A 1 -33.66 5.34 25.08
C MET A 1 -32.80 5.97 23.99
N GLU A 2 -33.02 7.24 23.62
CA GLU A 2 -32.26 7.90 22.54
C GLU A 2 -30.73 7.87 22.71
N LYS A 3 -30.21 8.18 23.91
CA LYS A 3 -28.76 8.14 24.19
C LYS A 3 -28.11 6.76 23.96
N ILE A 4 -28.85 5.68 24.21
CA ILE A 4 -28.38 4.30 24.00
C ILE A 4 -28.37 3.98 22.50
N LEU A 5 -29.42 4.38 21.78
CA LEU A 5 -29.53 4.17 20.34
C LEU A 5 -28.42 4.91 19.58
N THR A 6 -28.13 6.16 19.92
CA THR A 6 -27.05 6.95 19.31
C THR A 6 -25.67 6.38 19.62
N ALA A 7 -25.43 5.87 20.84
CA ALA A 7 -24.18 5.24 21.21
C ALA A 7 -23.94 3.90 20.46
N ILE A 8 -25.00 3.11 20.28
CA ILE A 8 -24.95 1.86 19.50
C ILE A 8 -24.69 2.18 18.03
N ILE A 9 -25.43 3.11 17.42
CA ILE A 9 -25.25 3.46 16.01
C ILE A 9 -23.86 4.06 15.76
N GLY A 10 -23.39 4.97 16.62
CA GLY A 10 -22.08 5.60 16.49
C GLY A 10 -20.92 4.61 16.59
N SER A 11 -20.97 3.67 17.53
CA SER A 11 -19.94 2.63 17.68
C SER A 11 -19.95 1.61 16.54
N THR A 12 -21.14 1.24 16.05
CA THR A 12 -21.26 0.28 14.95
C THR A 12 -20.75 0.88 13.63
N VAL A 13 -21.13 2.12 13.31
CA VAL A 13 -20.68 2.80 12.09
C VAL A 13 -19.16 3.02 12.10
N LEU A 14 -18.59 3.44 13.23
CA LEU A 14 -17.14 3.65 13.35
C LEU A 14 -16.37 2.32 13.18
N SER A 15 -16.84 1.23 13.79
CA SER A 15 -16.25 -0.09 13.62
C SER A 15 -16.30 -0.58 12.17
N ALA A 16 -17.40 -0.33 11.46
CA ALA A 16 -17.55 -0.68 10.05
C ALA A 16 -16.57 0.09 9.16
N VAL A 17 -16.36 1.39 9.41
CA VAL A 17 -15.38 2.21 8.67
C VAL A 17 -13.95 1.73 8.92
N ILE A 18 -13.59 1.43 10.18
CA ILE A 18 -12.26 0.90 10.52
C ILE A 18 -12.03 -0.44 9.84
N THR A 19 -13.01 -1.35 9.92
CA THR A 19 -12.96 -2.67 9.28
C THR A 19 -12.88 -2.56 7.75
N MET A 20 -13.64 -1.64 7.14
CA MET A 20 -13.61 -1.41 5.68
C MET A 20 -12.24 -0.90 5.23
N LEU A 21 -11.66 0.08 5.93
CA LEU A 21 -10.33 0.60 5.63
C LEU A 21 -9.26 -0.49 5.81
N TYR A 22 -9.33 -1.23 6.92
CA TYR A 22 -8.43 -2.35 7.18
C TYR A 22 -8.51 -3.40 6.07
N THR A 23 -9.72 -3.84 5.74
CA THR A 23 -9.98 -4.87 4.72
C THR A 23 -9.48 -4.42 3.35
N LYS A 24 -9.75 -3.16 2.96
CA LYS A 24 -9.30 -2.64 1.68
C LYS A 24 -7.77 -2.59 1.56
N PHE A 25 -7.08 -2.06 2.56
CA PHE A 25 -5.62 -1.95 2.53
C PHE A 25 -4.90 -3.29 2.73
N PHE A 26 -5.49 -4.22 3.46
CA PHE A 26 -4.93 -5.53 3.74
C PHE A 26 -5.18 -6.51 2.59
N ASN A 27 -6.41 -6.61 2.08
CA ASN A 27 -6.76 -7.60 1.07
C ASN A 27 -6.13 -7.32 -0.28
N GLU A 28 -6.13 -6.07 -0.77
CA GLU A 28 -5.64 -5.76 -2.12
C GLU A 28 -4.14 -6.11 -2.28
N LYS A 29 -3.31 -5.68 -1.32
CA LYS A 29 -1.86 -5.94 -1.36
C LYS A 29 -1.53 -7.40 -1.09
N ASN A 30 -2.22 -8.04 -0.16
CA ASN A 30 -1.99 -9.45 0.12
C ASN A 30 -2.44 -10.34 -1.04
N HIS A 31 -3.52 -9.98 -1.74
CA HIS A 31 -4.01 -10.75 -2.87
C HIS A 31 -3.06 -10.68 -4.05
N GLN A 32 -2.56 -9.49 -4.42
CA GLN A 32 -1.57 -9.35 -5.49
C GLN A 32 -0.25 -10.08 -5.17
N VAL A 33 0.25 -9.95 -3.94
CA VAL A 33 1.47 -10.64 -3.51
C VAL A 33 1.26 -12.15 -3.52
N LYS A 34 0.12 -12.63 -3.00
CA LYS A 34 -0.21 -14.06 -3.01
C LYS A 34 -0.30 -14.61 -4.43
N TYR A 35 -0.98 -13.90 -5.33
CA TYR A 35 -1.06 -14.28 -6.74
C TYR A 35 0.33 -14.41 -7.39
N ILE A 36 1.21 -13.42 -7.20
CA ILE A 36 2.58 -13.46 -7.73
C ILE A 36 3.37 -14.64 -7.16
N ILE A 37 3.22 -14.95 -5.86
CA ILE A 37 3.90 -16.07 -5.22
C ILE A 37 3.41 -17.41 -5.79
N GLU A 38 2.10 -17.56 -6.01
CA GLU A 38 1.50 -18.75 -6.59
C GLU A 38 1.97 -18.96 -8.04
N GLU A 39 1.95 -17.92 -8.87
CA GLU A 39 2.46 -17.98 -10.24
C GLU A 39 3.97 -18.31 -10.27
N ARG A 40 4.77 -17.74 -9.37
CA ARG A 40 6.19 -18.10 -9.25
C ARG A 40 6.42 -19.52 -8.77
N GLN A 41 5.55 -20.03 -7.89
CA GLN A 41 5.63 -21.44 -7.48
C GLN A 41 5.36 -22.37 -8.66
N LYS A 42 4.34 -22.07 -9.48
CA LYS A 42 4.09 -22.81 -10.73
C LYS A 42 5.29 -22.74 -11.66
N TRP A 43 5.80 -21.53 -11.91
CA TRP A 43 6.99 -21.32 -12.73
C TRP A 43 8.20 -22.13 -12.23
N ARG A 44 8.51 -22.12 -10.93
CA ARG A 44 9.62 -22.91 -10.35
C ARG A 44 9.45 -24.41 -10.57
N ASN A 45 8.22 -24.92 -10.42
CA ASN A 45 7.95 -26.34 -10.61
C ASN A 45 8.14 -26.73 -12.08
N GLU A 46 7.55 -25.96 -12.98
CA GLU A 46 7.67 -26.21 -14.42
C GLU A 46 9.13 -26.08 -14.91
N ILE A 47 9.91 -25.12 -14.42
CA ILE A 47 11.34 -25.01 -14.74
C ILE A 47 12.11 -26.22 -14.20
N ARG A 48 11.87 -26.63 -12.94
CA ARG A 48 12.53 -27.79 -12.35
C ARG A 48 12.26 -29.05 -13.16
N ASP A 49 10.99 -29.30 -13.49
CA ASP A 49 10.58 -30.51 -14.21
C ASP A 49 11.24 -30.55 -15.60
N LYS A 50 11.28 -29.40 -16.31
CA LYS A 50 11.91 -29.32 -17.64
C LYS A 50 13.43 -29.45 -17.59
N LEU A 51 14.08 -28.96 -16.54
CA LEU A 51 15.52 -29.18 -16.33
C LEU A 51 15.81 -30.66 -16.06
N VAL A 52 14.95 -31.34 -15.30
CA VAL A 52 15.05 -32.80 -15.08
C VAL A 52 14.85 -33.55 -16.39
N ASP A 53 13.86 -33.18 -17.19
CA ASP A 53 13.61 -33.79 -18.51
C ASP A 53 14.86 -33.70 -19.41
N ILE A 54 15.51 -32.52 -19.48
CA ILE A 54 16.76 -32.32 -20.25
C ILE A 54 17.90 -33.20 -19.73
N CYS A 55 18.01 -33.37 -18.41
CA CYS A 55 19.10 -34.12 -17.79
C CYS A 55 18.90 -35.65 -17.81
N THR A 56 17.70 -36.14 -18.10
CA THR A 56 17.37 -37.57 -17.97
C THR A 56 16.98 -38.21 -19.30
N THR A 57 16.46 -37.43 -20.23
CA THR A 57 15.96 -37.93 -21.50
C THR A 57 17.08 -38.10 -22.53
N LYS A 58 17.02 -39.22 -23.28
CA LYS A 58 17.88 -39.50 -24.45
C LYS A 58 17.21 -39.21 -25.79
N ASP A 59 16.01 -38.63 -25.77
CA ASP A 59 15.31 -38.16 -26.96
C ASP A 59 15.62 -36.68 -27.26
N LEU A 60 16.16 -36.44 -28.46
CA LEU A 60 16.59 -35.12 -28.92
C LEU A 60 15.39 -34.16 -29.09
N ALA A 61 14.23 -34.67 -29.52
CA ALA A 61 13.03 -33.84 -29.72
C ALA A 61 12.48 -33.31 -28.38
N THR A 62 12.48 -34.16 -27.35
CA THR A 62 12.10 -33.76 -25.99
C THR A 62 13.05 -32.70 -25.43
N VAL A 63 14.36 -32.85 -25.64
CA VAL A 63 15.36 -31.85 -25.20
C VAL A 63 15.12 -30.51 -25.90
N ASP A 64 14.90 -30.50 -27.21
CA ASP A 64 14.63 -29.27 -27.97
C ASP A 64 13.36 -28.54 -27.50
N LYS A 65 12.29 -29.30 -27.23
CA LYS A 65 11.05 -28.76 -26.68
C LYS A 65 11.26 -28.15 -25.30
N CYS A 66 11.98 -28.85 -24.41
CA CYS A 66 12.25 -28.37 -23.05
C CYS A 66 13.16 -27.13 -23.07
N ARG A 67 14.19 -27.12 -23.92
CA ARG A 67 15.09 -25.99 -24.13
C ARG A 67 14.32 -24.75 -24.57
N THR A 68 13.48 -24.89 -25.59
CA THR A 68 12.64 -23.80 -26.12
C THR A 68 11.72 -23.24 -25.04
N PHE A 69 11.07 -24.13 -24.28
CA PHE A 69 10.18 -23.74 -23.19
C PHE A 69 10.88 -22.95 -22.09
N ILE A 70 12.07 -23.38 -21.65
CA ILE A 70 12.86 -22.67 -20.64
C ILE A 70 13.33 -21.32 -21.20
N ARG A 71 13.80 -21.28 -22.45
CA ARG A 71 14.31 -20.06 -23.09
C ARG A 71 13.25 -18.94 -23.17
N LEU A 72 11.98 -19.30 -23.38
CA LEU A 72 10.88 -18.33 -23.41
C LEU A 72 10.53 -17.72 -22.03
N ARG A 73 11.10 -18.27 -20.95
CA ARG A 73 10.75 -17.92 -19.57
C ARG A 73 11.91 -17.34 -18.76
N LEU A 74 13.13 -17.47 -19.27
CA LEU A 74 14.31 -16.85 -18.70
C LEU A 74 14.51 -15.44 -19.28
N ASN A 75 15.24 -14.59 -18.57
CA ASN A 75 15.53 -13.25 -19.01
C ASN A 75 16.75 -13.25 -19.96
N PRO A 76 16.59 -12.89 -21.25
CA PRO A 76 17.69 -12.91 -22.20
C PRO A 76 18.78 -11.85 -21.91
N ASN A 77 18.52 -10.90 -21.01
CA ASN A 77 19.47 -9.86 -20.63
C ASN A 77 20.19 -10.16 -19.30
N ASP A 78 19.85 -11.26 -18.63
CA ASP A 78 20.50 -11.66 -17.38
C ASP A 78 21.67 -12.62 -17.66
N VAL A 79 22.84 -12.31 -17.08
CA VAL A 79 24.08 -13.05 -17.35
C VAL A 79 24.01 -14.50 -16.85
N GLU A 80 23.33 -14.76 -15.73
CA GLU A 80 23.20 -16.12 -15.20
C GLU A 80 22.19 -16.93 -16.01
N ASP A 81 21.11 -16.30 -16.46
CA ASP A 81 20.13 -16.92 -17.37
C ASP A 81 20.75 -17.27 -18.73
N ILE A 82 21.60 -16.40 -19.29
CA ILE A 82 22.35 -16.68 -20.53
C ILE A 82 23.26 -17.91 -20.36
N LYS A 83 23.91 -18.08 -19.20
CA LYS A 83 24.73 -19.28 -18.94
C LYS A 83 23.89 -20.55 -18.98
N ILE A 84 22.68 -20.53 -18.41
CA ILE A 84 21.74 -21.66 -18.46
C ILE A 84 21.37 -21.97 -19.92
N ILE A 85 21.03 -20.94 -20.69
CA ILE A 85 20.66 -21.08 -22.10
C ILE A 85 21.81 -21.70 -22.91
N ASN A 86 23.02 -21.16 -22.80
CA ASN A 86 24.19 -21.68 -23.49
C ASN A 86 24.51 -23.12 -23.07
N CYS A 87 24.35 -23.45 -21.79
CA CYS A 87 24.53 -24.81 -21.29
C CYS A 87 23.54 -25.79 -21.91
N MET A 88 22.26 -25.42 -22.03
CA MET A 88 21.25 -26.24 -22.71
C MET A 88 21.51 -26.39 -24.21
N ASP A 89 21.99 -25.32 -24.88
CA ASP A 89 22.36 -25.36 -26.29
C ASP A 89 23.55 -26.33 -26.51
N ASN A 90 24.55 -26.31 -25.62
CA ASN A 90 25.68 -27.23 -25.66
C ASN A 90 25.27 -28.70 -25.43
N ILE A 91 24.34 -28.96 -24.50
CA ILE A 91 23.78 -30.31 -24.28
C ILE A 91 23.13 -30.83 -25.56
N TYR A 92 22.33 -30.00 -26.21
CA TYR A 92 21.64 -30.37 -27.45
C TYR A 92 22.63 -30.70 -28.58
N GLU A 93 23.67 -29.88 -28.77
CA GLU A 93 24.69 -30.14 -29.78
C GLU A 93 25.52 -31.39 -29.46
N CYS A 94 25.91 -31.61 -28.21
CA CYS A 94 26.63 -32.82 -27.80
C CYS A 94 25.81 -34.09 -28.07
N MET A 95 24.50 -34.02 -27.83
CA MET A 95 23.57 -35.12 -28.08
C MET A 95 23.39 -35.40 -29.58
N LYS A 96 23.39 -34.37 -30.41
CA LYS A 96 23.31 -34.48 -31.87
C LYS A 96 24.58 -35.08 -32.48
N VAL A 97 25.76 -34.72 -31.94
CA VAL A 97 27.07 -35.19 -32.42
C VAL A 97 27.49 -36.53 -31.78
N GLY A 98 26.86 -36.93 -30.66
CA GLY A 98 27.17 -38.18 -29.96
C GLY A 98 28.38 -38.09 -29.02
N SER A 99 28.69 -36.90 -28.47
CA SER A 99 29.82 -36.70 -27.55
C SER A 99 29.39 -36.91 -26.09
N GLU A 100 29.61 -38.12 -25.57
CA GLU A 100 29.11 -38.53 -24.24
C GLU A 100 29.82 -37.84 -23.06
N GLU A 101 31.14 -37.66 -23.13
CA GLU A 101 31.93 -37.02 -22.06
C GLU A 101 31.52 -35.54 -21.86
N ASN A 102 31.43 -34.78 -22.96
CA ASN A 102 31.01 -33.38 -22.92
C ASN A 102 29.54 -33.25 -22.49
N TYR A 103 28.68 -34.18 -22.94
CA TYR A 103 27.28 -34.21 -22.54
C TYR A 103 27.11 -34.32 -21.02
N LEU A 104 27.82 -35.26 -20.37
CA LEU A 104 27.76 -35.41 -18.91
C LEU A 104 28.24 -34.17 -18.17
N SER A 105 29.34 -33.57 -18.62
CA SER A 105 29.87 -32.32 -18.04
C SER A 105 28.86 -31.18 -18.10
N TYR A 106 28.24 -30.96 -19.26
CA TYR A 106 27.21 -29.91 -19.40
C TYR A 106 25.95 -30.23 -18.59
N GLN A 107 25.56 -31.50 -18.45
CA GLN A 107 24.45 -31.86 -17.57
C GLN A 107 24.73 -31.51 -16.10
N GLU A 108 25.94 -31.77 -15.60
CA GLU A 108 26.33 -31.37 -14.24
C GLU A 108 26.31 -29.86 -14.07
N GLN A 109 26.82 -29.12 -15.07
CA GLN A 109 26.76 -27.67 -15.07
C GLN A 109 25.32 -27.14 -15.08
N LEU A 110 24.42 -27.73 -15.87
CA LEU A 110 23.02 -27.36 -15.91
C LEU A 110 22.32 -27.58 -14.57
N LYS A 111 22.59 -28.72 -13.89
CA LYS A 111 22.07 -29.01 -12.54
C LYS A 111 22.53 -27.97 -11.54
N TYR A 112 23.80 -27.57 -11.59
CA TYR A 112 24.36 -26.54 -10.72
C TYR A 112 23.70 -25.18 -10.95
N LEU A 113 23.63 -24.71 -12.20
CA LEU A 113 23.01 -23.43 -12.55
C LEU A 113 21.51 -23.40 -12.22
N GLY A 114 20.78 -24.49 -12.52
CA GLY A 114 19.38 -24.64 -12.16
C GLY A 114 19.14 -24.57 -10.65
N SER A 115 20.04 -25.16 -9.86
CA SER A 115 19.99 -25.09 -8.40
C SER A 115 20.17 -23.65 -7.88
N ILE A 116 21.09 -22.89 -8.48
CA ILE A 116 21.29 -21.46 -8.15
C ILE A 116 20.03 -20.65 -8.48
N LEU A 117 19.48 -20.81 -9.68
CA LEU A 117 18.28 -20.11 -10.14
C LEU A 117 17.12 -20.33 -9.15
N LEU A 118 16.83 -21.59 -8.84
CA LEU A 118 15.73 -21.95 -7.93
C LEU A 118 15.97 -21.48 -6.50
N LYS A 119 17.22 -21.53 -6.02
CA LYS A 119 17.60 -21.02 -4.70
C LYS A 119 17.44 -19.50 -4.62
N HIS A 120 17.86 -18.76 -5.65
CA HIS A 120 17.74 -17.32 -5.70
C HIS A 120 16.26 -16.87 -5.67
N ASP A 121 15.39 -17.51 -6.47
CA ASP A 121 13.96 -17.21 -6.46
C ASP A 121 13.33 -17.51 -5.07
N TRP A 122 13.71 -18.61 -4.43
CA TRP A 122 13.27 -18.92 -3.06
C TRP A 122 13.66 -17.85 -2.04
N GLU A 123 14.91 -17.38 -2.07
CA GLU A 123 15.36 -16.30 -1.18
C GLU A 123 14.61 -14.99 -1.45
N ARG A 124 14.27 -14.71 -2.71
CA ARG A 124 13.47 -13.54 -3.09
C ARG A 124 12.06 -13.63 -2.51
N VAL A 125 11.37 -14.76 -2.66
CA VAL A 125 10.03 -14.97 -2.07
C VAL A 125 10.06 -14.82 -0.56
N LYS A 126 11.09 -15.31 0.13
CA LYS A 126 11.25 -15.08 1.58
C LYS A 126 11.40 -13.60 1.94
N ARG A 127 12.08 -12.80 1.10
CA ARG A 127 12.18 -11.34 1.32
C ARG A 127 10.86 -10.64 1.07
N GLU A 128 10.12 -11.04 0.03
CA GLU A 128 8.81 -10.47 -0.32
C GLU A 128 7.74 -10.80 0.73
N THR A 129 7.80 -12.02 1.31
CA THR A 129 6.88 -12.48 2.36
C THR A 129 7.23 -12.01 3.77
N LYS A 130 8.48 -11.56 4.01
CA LYS A 130 8.88 -10.89 5.25
C LYS A 130 8.16 -9.54 5.35
N PHE A 131 6.92 -9.61 5.79
CA PHE A 131 6.01 -8.50 6.01
C PHE A 131 6.67 -7.47 6.94
N LYS A 132 6.83 -6.23 6.48
CA LYS A 132 7.12 -5.08 7.37
C LYS A 132 5.86 -4.80 8.20
N ARG A 133 5.65 -5.60 9.25
CA ARG A 133 4.53 -5.56 10.23
C ARG A 133 4.34 -4.18 10.89
N VAL A 134 5.32 -3.29 10.77
CA VAL A 134 5.47 -2.08 11.57
C VAL A 134 4.77 -0.83 10.99
N SER A 135 4.27 -0.84 9.75
CA SER A 135 3.71 0.38 9.11
C SER A 135 2.20 0.59 9.37
N GLN A 136 1.42 -0.49 9.48
CA GLN A 136 -0.04 -0.41 9.34
C GLN A 136 -0.78 -0.27 10.68
N PHE A 137 -0.27 -0.86 11.76
CA PHE A 137 -0.79 -0.63 13.12
C PHE A 137 -0.58 0.81 13.61
N LYS A 138 0.40 1.54 13.04
CA LYS A 138 0.63 2.94 13.37
C LYS A 138 -0.55 3.82 12.97
N LEU A 139 -1.17 3.60 11.80
CA LEU A 139 -2.22 4.48 11.31
C LEU A 139 -3.53 4.29 12.08
N VAL A 140 -3.91 3.03 12.34
CA VAL A 140 -5.07 2.71 13.19
C VAL A 140 -4.83 3.18 14.63
N GLY A 141 -3.62 2.94 15.16
CA GLY A 141 -3.23 3.46 16.48
C GLY A 141 -3.27 4.99 16.56
N ILE A 142 -2.81 5.71 15.53
CA ILE A 142 -2.89 7.18 15.45
C ILE A 142 -4.35 7.65 15.43
N ILE A 143 -5.24 6.98 14.70
CA ILE A 143 -6.67 7.34 14.65
C ILE A 143 -7.33 7.12 16.02
N ILE A 144 -7.01 6.01 16.70
CA ILE A 144 -7.52 5.72 18.06
C ILE A 144 -7.00 6.76 19.05
N ILE A 145 -5.69 7.03 19.04
CA ILE A 145 -5.07 8.04 19.91
C ILE A 145 -5.67 9.42 19.66
N PHE A 146 -5.83 9.83 18.40
CA PHE A 146 -6.45 11.11 18.05
C PHE A 146 -7.89 11.20 18.57
N SER A 147 -8.68 10.14 18.44
CA SER A 147 -10.06 10.08 18.95
C SER A 147 -10.11 10.23 20.48
N PHE A 148 -9.20 9.57 21.20
CA PHE A 148 -9.08 9.70 22.66
C PHE A 148 -8.61 11.10 23.10
N LEU A 149 -7.67 11.71 22.37
CA LEU A 149 -7.19 13.06 22.65
C LEU A 149 -8.30 14.10 22.44
N SER A 150 -9.05 14.01 21.33
CA SER A 150 -10.20 14.88 21.07
C SER A 150 -11.30 14.78 22.14
N GLN A 151 -11.49 13.60 22.73
CA GLN A 151 -12.47 13.40 23.80
C GLN A 151 -12.00 13.97 25.14
N LYS A 152 -10.69 13.96 25.41
CA LYS A 152 -10.10 14.58 26.61
C LYS A 152 -10.17 16.11 26.54
N ASP A 153 -9.89 16.68 25.37
CA ASP A 153 -9.98 18.12 25.14
C ASP A 153 -11.44 18.60 25.24
N TYR A 154 -12.41 17.81 24.76
CA TYR A 154 -13.84 18.08 24.94
C TYR A 154 -14.23 18.19 26.42
N ASN A 155 -13.82 17.22 27.24
CA ASN A 155 -14.14 17.20 28.68
C ASN A 155 -13.50 18.37 29.45
N LEU A 156 -12.40 18.93 28.96
CA LEU A 156 -11.72 20.07 29.58
C LEU A 156 -12.33 21.41 29.16
N ILE A 157 -12.68 21.55 27.88
CA ILE A 157 -13.17 22.81 27.30
C ILE A 157 -14.65 23.04 27.61
N HIS A 158 -15.47 21.99 27.63
CA HIS A 158 -16.92 22.08 27.86
C HIS A 158 -17.29 22.81 29.17
N PRO A 159 -16.80 22.41 30.36
CA PRO A 159 -17.17 23.08 31.61
C PRO A 159 -16.61 24.51 31.73
N LEU A 160 -15.46 24.80 31.10
CA LEU A 160 -14.84 26.13 31.15
C LEU A 160 -15.64 27.14 30.30
N VAL A 161 -16.06 26.72 29.10
CA VAL A 161 -16.84 27.53 28.17
C VAL A 161 -18.28 27.68 28.66
N GLU A 162 -18.87 26.61 29.19
CA GLU A 162 -20.22 26.63 29.77
C GLU A 162 -20.29 27.61 30.97
N ASN A 163 -19.34 27.55 31.91
CA ASN A 163 -19.34 28.45 33.06
C ASN A 163 -19.08 29.92 32.70
N THR A 164 -18.15 30.21 31.79
CA THR A 164 -17.83 31.59 31.40
C THR A 164 -18.93 32.23 30.54
N LEU A 165 -19.52 31.47 29.61
CA LEU A 165 -20.65 31.96 28.81
C LEU A 165 -21.92 32.10 29.64
N PHE A 166 -22.19 31.18 30.57
CA PHE A 166 -23.34 31.29 31.46
C PHE A 166 -23.24 32.52 32.36
N GLN A 167 -22.07 32.80 32.95
CA GLN A 167 -21.83 34.02 33.73
C GLN A 167 -21.97 35.30 32.89
N ALA A 168 -21.51 35.28 31.63
CA ALA A 168 -21.67 36.41 30.73
C ALA A 168 -23.14 36.63 30.32
N LEU A 169 -23.90 35.57 30.07
CA LEU A 169 -25.30 35.67 29.63
C LEU A 169 -26.25 36.05 30.77
N GLU A 170 -26.03 35.54 31.99
CA GLU A 170 -26.79 35.91 33.20
C GLU A 170 -26.67 37.42 33.50
N LYS A 171 -25.51 38.02 33.17
CA LYS A 171 -25.26 39.45 33.32
C LYS A 171 -26.05 40.33 32.34
N TYR A 172 -26.30 39.86 31.11
CA TYR A 172 -26.96 40.64 30.06
C TYR A 172 -28.46 40.38 29.94
N TYR A 173 -28.95 39.18 30.32
CA TYR A 173 -30.36 38.81 30.22
C TYR A 173 -30.84 38.01 31.45
N PRO A 174 -31.21 38.69 32.56
CA PRO A 174 -31.55 38.03 33.83
C PRO A 174 -32.91 37.28 33.83
N VAL A 175 -33.68 37.33 32.74
CA VAL A 175 -35.08 36.83 32.66
C VAL A 175 -35.21 35.55 31.83
N ILE A 176 -34.14 35.07 31.19
CA ILE A 176 -34.23 33.87 30.34
C ILE A 176 -34.21 32.61 31.21
N GLU A 177 -35.15 31.69 31.00
CA GLU A 177 -35.17 30.38 31.65
C GLU A 177 -33.85 29.65 31.41
N LYS A 178 -33.21 29.22 32.51
CA LYS A 178 -31.87 28.58 32.49
C LYS A 178 -31.79 27.41 31.51
N GLU A 179 -32.88 26.65 31.34
CA GLU A 179 -32.91 25.48 30.46
C GLU A 179 -32.77 25.83 28.96
N MET A 180 -33.38 26.93 28.51
CA MET A 180 -33.26 27.37 27.11
C MET A 180 -31.86 27.89 26.78
N VAL A 181 -31.25 28.66 27.70
CA VAL A 181 -29.90 29.20 27.50
C VAL A 181 -28.88 28.08 27.43
N VAL A 182 -28.96 27.10 28.33
CA VAL A 182 -28.04 25.96 28.38
C VAL A 182 -28.12 25.12 27.10
N SER A 183 -29.32 24.83 26.61
CA SER A 183 -29.51 24.07 25.35
C SER A 183 -28.92 24.79 24.14
N THR A 184 -29.15 26.10 24.04
CA THR A 184 -28.70 26.92 22.90
C THR A 184 -27.18 27.11 22.91
N VAL A 185 -26.59 27.36 24.08
CA VAL A 185 -25.14 27.46 24.25
C VAL A 185 -24.46 26.12 23.97
N SER A 186 -25.03 25.00 24.45
CA SER A 186 -24.51 23.66 24.17
C SER A 186 -24.50 23.35 22.67
N LEU A 187 -25.55 23.73 21.93
CA LEU A 187 -25.61 23.58 20.47
C LEU A 187 -24.51 24.38 19.75
N LEU A 188 -24.26 25.62 20.16
CA LEU A 188 -23.22 26.47 19.57
C LEU A 188 -21.81 25.92 19.85
N VAL A 189 -21.56 25.46 21.07
CA VAL A 189 -20.28 24.82 21.43
C VAL A 189 -20.06 23.55 20.60
N ASN A 190 -21.08 22.71 20.43
CA ASN A 190 -21.00 21.51 19.60
C ASN A 190 -20.75 21.81 18.11
N LEU A 191 -21.33 22.90 17.59
CA LEU A 191 -21.06 23.37 16.22
C LEU A 191 -19.61 23.84 16.04
N ILE A 192 -19.09 24.62 17.00
CA ILE A 192 -17.70 25.11 16.98
C ILE A 192 -16.72 23.93 17.05
N ILE A 193 -16.98 22.96 17.92
CA ILE A 193 -16.12 21.77 18.05
C ILE A 193 -16.16 20.92 16.78
N SER A 194 -17.34 20.71 16.20
CA SER A 194 -17.49 19.99 14.92
C SER A 194 -16.72 20.68 13.79
N TYR A 195 -16.77 22.02 13.73
CA TYR A 195 -16.00 22.81 12.78
C TYR A 195 -14.48 22.63 12.96
N VAL A 196 -13.98 22.70 14.20
CA VAL A 196 -12.55 22.48 14.50
C VAL A 196 -12.10 21.07 14.13
N MET A 197 -12.92 20.06 14.43
CA MET A 197 -12.65 18.66 14.09
C MET A 197 -12.59 18.43 12.58
N ILE A 198 -13.56 18.95 11.83
CA ILE A 198 -13.59 18.88 10.36
C ILE A 198 -12.35 19.55 9.76
N ASN A 199 -11.96 20.71 10.29
CA ASN A 199 -10.80 21.46 9.81
C ASN A 199 -9.48 20.74 10.14
N GLY A 200 -9.39 20.09 11.31
CA GLY A 200 -8.27 19.24 11.70
C GLY A 200 -8.11 18.02 10.80
N ILE A 201 -9.22 17.33 10.49
CA ILE A 201 -9.25 16.21 9.54
C ILE A 201 -8.82 16.67 8.15
N TYR A 202 -9.31 17.83 7.67
CA TYR A 202 -8.93 18.38 6.38
C TYR A 202 -7.43 18.67 6.29
N ARG A 203 -6.83 19.25 7.34
CA ARG A 203 -5.38 19.47 7.43
C ARG A 203 -4.58 18.17 7.46
N LEU A 204 -5.06 17.15 8.17
CA LEU A 204 -4.41 15.84 8.22
C LEU A 204 -4.43 15.15 6.84
N ILE A 205 -5.56 15.20 6.15
CA ILE A 205 -5.70 14.68 4.78
C ILE A 205 -4.74 15.42 3.84
N LEU A 206 -4.64 16.75 3.93
CA LEU A 206 -3.68 17.56 3.16
C LEU A 206 -2.23 17.17 3.44
N LEU A 207 -1.86 16.96 4.70
CA LEU A 207 -0.51 16.52 5.10
C LEU A 207 -0.17 15.13 4.56
N ILE A 208 -1.13 14.20 4.59
CA ILE A 208 -0.97 12.86 4.02
C ILE A 208 -0.81 12.97 2.50
N ALA A 209 -1.67 13.74 1.83
CA ALA A 209 -1.60 13.96 0.38
C ALA A 209 -0.25 14.55 -0.03
N MET A 210 0.25 15.58 0.67
CA MET A 210 1.57 16.18 0.39
C MET A 210 2.71 15.19 0.62
N LYS A 211 2.67 14.38 1.69
CA LYS A 211 3.68 13.32 1.92
C LYS A 211 3.63 12.19 0.90
N CYS A 212 2.47 11.92 0.32
CA CYS A 212 2.31 10.97 -0.78
C CYS A 212 2.87 11.52 -2.09
N VAL A 213 2.62 12.80 -2.41
CA VAL A 213 3.18 13.49 -3.58
C VAL A 213 4.70 13.55 -3.50
N LYS A 214 5.27 13.90 -2.35
CA LYS A 214 6.74 13.98 -2.17
C LYS A 214 7.41 12.61 -2.37
N ARG A 215 6.80 11.53 -1.88
CA ARG A 215 7.28 10.16 -2.12
C ARG A 215 7.13 9.68 -3.57
N GLY A 216 6.18 10.23 -4.32
CA GLY A 216 6.02 9.96 -5.75
C GLY A 216 7.03 10.69 -6.64
N GLN A 217 7.59 11.81 -6.18
CA GLN A 217 8.65 12.54 -6.91
C GLN A 217 10.05 11.94 -6.67
N GLU A 218 10.30 11.33 -5.50
CA GLU A 218 11.58 10.70 -5.16
C GLU A 218 11.74 9.27 -5.74
N GLY A 219 10.65 8.63 -6.17
CA GLY A 219 10.67 7.33 -6.85
C GLY A 219 10.13 7.48 -8.27
N GLY A 220 11.01 7.70 -9.25
CA GLY A 220 10.69 8.02 -10.64
C GLY A 220 9.87 6.97 -11.41
N ALA A 221 8.59 6.84 -11.10
CA ALA A 221 7.63 6.07 -11.87
C ALA A 221 6.30 6.85 -11.98
N PRO A 222 5.76 7.06 -13.20
CA PRO A 222 4.50 7.77 -13.37
C PRO A 222 3.37 6.82 -12.96
N SER A 223 2.79 7.03 -11.77
CA SER A 223 1.61 6.30 -11.32
C SER A 223 0.36 7.16 -11.50
N VAL A 224 -0.66 6.58 -12.15
CA VAL A 224 -2.14 6.69 -12.15
C VAL A 224 -2.86 7.93 -11.56
N TRP A 225 -2.22 8.73 -10.71
CA TRP A 225 -2.75 9.94 -10.06
C TRP A 225 -2.55 11.23 -10.87
N HIS A 226 -2.13 11.13 -12.13
CA HIS A 226 -1.82 12.26 -12.99
C HIS A 226 -2.95 13.32 -13.08
N PRO A 227 -4.25 12.98 -13.11
CA PRO A 227 -5.32 13.97 -13.23
C PRO A 227 -5.49 14.84 -11.97
N ILE A 228 -5.34 14.26 -10.78
CA ILE A 228 -5.53 14.97 -9.50
C ILE A 228 -4.32 15.87 -9.21
N CYS A 229 -3.11 15.40 -9.51
CA CYS A 229 -1.90 16.21 -9.41
C CYS A 229 -1.90 17.39 -10.39
N LEU A 230 -2.40 17.22 -11.62
CA LEU A 230 -2.57 18.30 -12.58
C LEU A 230 -3.59 19.34 -12.11
N TRP A 231 -4.71 18.92 -11.50
CA TRP A 231 -5.72 19.83 -10.98
C TRP A 231 -5.21 20.70 -9.82
N VAL A 232 -4.49 20.11 -8.87
CA VAL A 232 -3.89 20.83 -7.74
C VAL A 232 -2.77 21.77 -8.20
N SER A 233 -1.95 21.36 -9.18
CA SER A 233 -0.90 22.22 -9.75
C SER A 233 -1.49 23.40 -10.53
N LYS A 234 -2.56 23.21 -11.30
CA LYS A 234 -3.24 24.29 -12.02
C LYS A 234 -3.86 25.31 -11.06
N LYS A 235 -4.42 24.85 -9.94
CA LYS A 235 -5.07 25.72 -8.94
C LYS A 235 -4.07 26.59 -8.16
N ASN A 236 -2.88 26.07 -7.88
CA ASN A 236 -1.82 26.84 -7.23
C ASN A 236 -1.16 27.85 -8.19
N ASN A 237 -0.95 27.50 -9.47
CA ASN A 237 -0.45 28.46 -10.46
C ASN A 237 -1.43 29.59 -10.75
N PHE A 238 -2.74 29.33 -10.73
CA PHE A 238 -3.78 30.37 -10.89
C PHE A 238 -3.86 31.33 -9.70
N ARG A 239 -3.39 30.92 -8.52
CA ARG A 239 -3.36 31.75 -7.31
C ARG A 239 -2.14 32.67 -7.29
N MET A 240 -0.98 32.16 -7.72
CA MET A 240 0.27 32.93 -7.85
C MET A 240 0.20 34.01 -8.94
N THR A 241 -0.49 33.76 -10.06
CA THR A 241 -0.67 34.80 -11.09
C THR A 241 -1.63 35.91 -10.67
N LYS A 242 -2.64 35.61 -9.84
CA LYS A 242 -3.55 36.63 -9.30
C LYS A 242 -2.89 37.54 -8.25
N GLU A 243 -2.02 37.00 -7.40
CA GLU A 243 -1.28 37.78 -6.41
C GLU A 243 -0.26 38.73 -7.05
N ASN A 244 0.39 38.32 -8.15
CA ASN A 244 1.33 39.17 -8.88
C ASN A 244 0.65 40.26 -9.71
N SER A 245 -0.58 40.06 -10.22
CA SER A 245 -1.33 41.11 -10.94
C SER A 245 -1.97 42.15 -10.03
N SER A 246 -2.18 41.85 -8.74
CA SER A 246 -2.73 42.78 -7.75
C SER A 246 -1.65 43.61 -7.02
N GLN A 247 -0.38 43.37 -7.31
CA GLN A 247 0.75 44.16 -6.78
C GLN A 247 1.34 45.12 -7.82
N SER A 248 0.76 45.19 -9.01
CA SER A 248 1.22 46.02 -10.14
C SER A 248 0.15 46.99 -10.66
N GLU A 249 -0.79 47.42 -9.83
CA GLU A 249 -1.68 48.57 -10.05
C GLU A 249 -1.68 49.48 -8.81
#